data_AF-A0A964BDH6-F1
#
_entry.id   AF-A0A964BDH6-F1
#
_cell.length_a   1.000
_cell.length_b   1.000
_cell.length_c   1.000
_cell.angle_alpha   90.00
_cell.angle_beta   90.00
_cell.angle_gamma   90.00
#
_symmetry.space_group_name_H-M   'P 1'
#
loop_
_entity.id
_entity.type
_entity.pdbx_description
1 polymer ?
#
loop_
_entity_poly.entity_id
_entity_poly.type
_entity_poly.pdbx_seq_one_letter_code
_entity_poly.pdbx_strand_id
1 'polypeptide(L)'
;MRRDLDLARKILLAIEASKDDEPASIRLPMREYDDLHLSHHVRLLMEAGLIHAIETHRIEPGLAWTPHMLTWQGHDFLDAIRDDAVWETIKSKFADHGGDLPSDIIYEIALDEARRKIGIA
;
A
#
# COMPACT_ATOMS: atom_id res chain seq x y z
N MET A 1 9.27 -10.27 -7.22
CA MET A 1 9.21 -9.10 -8.14
C MET A 1 9.74 -7.91 -7.36
N ARG A 2 10.15 -6.82 -8.03
CA ARG A 2 10.62 -5.62 -7.30
C ARG A 2 9.42 -4.89 -6.71
N ARG A 3 9.60 -4.27 -5.55
CA ARG A 3 8.57 -3.48 -4.87
C ARG A 3 8.32 -2.19 -5.65
N ASP A 4 7.06 -1.90 -5.93
CA ASP A 4 6.54 -0.69 -6.58
C ASP A 4 5.71 0.09 -5.54
N LEU A 5 6.24 1.23 -5.10
CA LEU A 5 5.59 2.08 -4.12
C LEU A 5 4.36 2.79 -4.68
N ASP A 6 4.35 3.14 -5.97
CA ASP A 6 3.18 3.79 -6.58
C ASP A 6 2.02 2.80 -6.70
N LEU A 7 2.31 1.53 -7.05
CA LEU A 7 1.32 0.47 -6.99
C LEU A 7 0.80 0.25 -5.56
N ALA A 8 1.69 0.24 -4.56
CA ALA A 8 1.30 0.12 -3.16
C ALA A 8 0.32 1.23 -2.75
N ARG A 9 0.63 2.50 -3.05
CA ARG A 9 -0.27 3.65 -2.78
C ARG A 9 -1.60 3.52 -3.52
N LYS A 10 -1.60 3.11 -4.79
CA LYS A 10 -2.84 2.88 -5.57
C LYS A 10 -3.72 1.80 -4.96
N ILE A 11 -3.14 0.70 -4.46
CA ILE A 11 -3.90 -0.37 -3.79
C ILE A 11 -4.54 0.16 -2.50
N LEU A 12 -3.80 0.88 -1.67
CA LEU A 12 -4.33 1.45 -0.42
C LEU A 12 -5.51 2.41 -0.70
N LEU A 13 -5.35 3.30 -1.68
CA LEU A 13 -6.44 4.20 -2.12
C LEU A 13 -7.64 3.42 -2.68
N ALA A 14 -7.41 2.34 -3.41
CA ALA A 14 -8.49 1.51 -3.96
C ALA A 14 -9.29 0.78 -2.88
N ILE A 15 -8.62 0.36 -1.80
CA ILE A 15 -9.27 -0.26 -0.63
C ILE A 15 -10.10 0.79 0.11
N GLU A 16 -9.52 1.96 0.40
CA GLU A 16 -10.25 3.02 1.10
C GLU A 16 -11.46 3.56 0.34
N ALA A 17 -11.39 3.59 -1.00
CA ALA A 17 -12.50 4.02 -1.85
C ALA A 17 -13.62 2.96 -1.99
N SER A 18 -13.46 1.77 -1.40
CA SER A 18 -14.50 0.75 -1.42
C SER A 18 -15.74 1.21 -0.64
N LYS A 19 -16.90 0.63 -0.95
CA LYS A 19 -18.16 1.00 -0.28
C LYS A 19 -18.33 0.30 1.07
N ASP A 20 -17.61 -0.79 1.25
CA ASP A 20 -17.70 -1.75 2.34
C ASP A 20 -16.43 -2.62 2.33
N ASP A 21 -16.32 -3.52 3.29
CA ASP A 21 -15.19 -4.44 3.44
C ASP A 21 -15.34 -5.70 2.56
N GLU A 22 -16.30 -5.75 1.62
CA GLU A 22 -16.44 -6.89 0.73
C GLU A 22 -15.33 -6.86 -0.34
N PRO A 23 -14.55 -7.94 -0.51
CA PRO A 23 -13.47 -7.97 -1.51
C PRO A 23 -13.93 -7.62 -2.94
N ALA A 24 -15.20 -7.92 -3.25
CA ALA A 24 -15.82 -7.64 -4.54
C ALA A 24 -16.15 -6.16 -4.77
N SER A 25 -16.12 -5.30 -3.75
CA SER A 25 -16.37 -3.85 -3.88
C SER A 25 -15.09 -3.06 -4.20
N ILE A 26 -13.92 -3.62 -3.89
CA ILE A 26 -12.61 -3.00 -4.17
C ILE A 26 -12.33 -3.02 -5.69
N ARG A 27 -11.82 -1.90 -6.20
CA ARG A 27 -11.50 -1.72 -7.63
C ARG A 27 -10.01 -1.49 -7.81
N LEU A 28 -9.26 -2.58 -7.90
CA LEU A 28 -7.81 -2.54 -8.15
C LEU A 28 -7.47 -2.05 -9.57
N PRO A 29 -6.27 -1.50 -9.80
CA PRO A 29 -5.85 -0.95 -11.10
C PRO A 29 -5.47 -2.05 -12.13
N MET A 30 -6.40 -2.99 -12.40
CA MET A 30 -6.22 -4.16 -13.28
C MET A 30 -5.91 -3.79 -14.75
N ARG A 31 -6.06 -2.52 -15.15
CA ARG A 31 -5.71 -2.05 -16.50
C ARG A 31 -4.24 -1.69 -16.65
N GLU A 32 -3.58 -1.36 -15.54
CA GLU A 32 -2.20 -0.89 -15.51
C GLU A 32 -1.22 -2.00 -15.10
N TYR A 33 -1.72 -3.02 -14.39
CA TYR A 33 -0.93 -4.10 -13.81
C TYR A 33 -1.61 -5.44 -14.03
N ASP A 34 -0.81 -6.49 -14.24
CA ASP A 34 -1.32 -7.86 -14.29
C ASP A 34 -1.65 -8.42 -12.89
N ASP A 35 -2.41 -9.51 -12.87
CA ASP A 35 -2.87 -10.17 -11.65
C ASP A 35 -1.72 -10.60 -10.75
N LEU A 36 -0.58 -11.01 -11.33
CA LEU A 36 0.58 -11.45 -10.56
C LEU A 36 1.23 -10.27 -9.83
N HIS A 37 1.40 -9.12 -10.50
CA HIS A 37 1.92 -7.88 -9.92
C HIS A 37 1.01 -7.37 -8.81
N LEU A 38 -0.30 -7.34 -9.05
CA LEU A 38 -1.28 -6.92 -8.06
C LEU A 38 -1.29 -7.84 -6.86
N SER A 39 -1.42 -9.15 -7.09
CA SER A 39 -1.46 -10.14 -6.00
C SER A 39 -0.17 -10.12 -5.19
N HIS A 40 0.98 -9.90 -5.83
CA HIS A 40 2.25 -9.78 -5.12
C HIS A 40 2.28 -8.58 -4.17
N HIS A 41 1.80 -7.41 -4.62
CA HIS A 41 1.78 -6.20 -3.81
C HIS A 41 0.72 -6.23 -2.72
N VAL A 42 -0.44 -6.84 -2.97
CA VAL A 42 -1.44 -7.11 -1.93
C VAL A 42 -0.82 -7.95 -0.81
N ARG A 43 -0.12 -9.05 -1.16
CA ARG A 43 0.58 -9.87 -0.16
C ARG A 43 1.62 -9.07 0.62
N LEU A 44 2.44 -8.25 -0.06
CA LEU A 44 3.46 -7.43 0.62
C LEU A 44 2.85 -6.40 1.58
N LEU A 45 1.75 -5.75 1.19
CA LEU A 45 1.04 -4.79 2.04
C LEU A 45 0.42 -5.46 3.28
N MET A 46 -0.08 -6.70 3.11
CA MET A 46 -0.58 -7.51 4.21
C MET A 46 0.55 -7.92 5.16
N GLU A 47 1.69 -8.39 4.62
CA GLU A 47 2.88 -8.73 5.42
C GLU A 47 3.47 -7.52 6.16
N ALA A 48 3.34 -6.32 5.58
CA ALA A 48 3.70 -5.06 6.22
C ALA A 48 2.68 -4.59 7.30
N GLY A 49 1.58 -5.30 7.48
CA GLY A 49 0.54 -4.96 8.45
C GLY A 49 -0.31 -3.75 8.06
N LEU A 50 -0.29 -3.31 6.80
CA LEU A 50 -1.05 -2.14 6.33
C LEU A 50 -2.48 -2.49 5.90
N ILE A 51 -2.71 -3.73 5.46
CA ILE A 51 -4.03 -4.19 5.02
C ILE A 51 -4.32 -5.58 5.57
N HIS A 52 -5.59 -5.93 5.58
CA HIS A 52 -6.00 -7.32 5.66
C HIS A 52 -6.33 -7.86 4.27
N ALA A 53 -5.86 -9.08 3.98
CA ALA A 53 -6.09 -9.78 2.74
C ALA A 53 -6.30 -11.27 3.01
N ILE A 54 -7.01 -11.94 2.10
CA ILE A 54 -7.25 -13.38 2.16
C ILE A 54 -6.57 -14.07 0.98
N GLU A 55 -5.92 -15.19 1.25
CA GLU A 55 -5.43 -16.07 0.20
C GLU A 55 -6.63 -16.74 -0.48
N THR A 56 -6.73 -16.59 -1.79
CA THR A 56 -7.82 -17.15 -2.59
C THR A 56 -7.26 -18.28 -3.43
N HIS A 57 -7.49 -19.52 -2.98
CA HIS A 57 -7.13 -20.69 -3.78
C HIS A 57 -8.11 -20.83 -4.95
N ARG A 58 -7.73 -20.32 -6.12
CA ARG A 58 -8.52 -20.42 -7.35
C ARG A 58 -7.95 -21.46 -8.30
N ILE A 59 -8.84 -22.18 -8.97
CA ILE A 59 -8.52 -23.09 -10.08
C ILE A 59 -8.34 -22.30 -11.39
N GLU A 60 -8.95 -21.11 -11.47
CA GLU A 60 -8.89 -20.20 -12.63
C GLU A 60 -7.91 -19.03 -12.41
N PRO A 61 -7.45 -18.37 -13.49
CA PRO A 61 -6.62 -17.17 -13.40
C PRO A 61 -7.29 -16.07 -12.58
N GLY A 62 -6.51 -15.41 -11.72
CA GLY A 62 -6.97 -14.32 -10.86
C GLY A 62 -5.96 -13.99 -9.77
N LEU A 63 -6.33 -13.06 -8.89
CA LEU A 63 -5.52 -12.70 -7.73
C LEU A 63 -5.44 -13.89 -6.75
N ALA A 64 -4.23 -14.30 -6.39
CA ALA A 64 -3.99 -15.27 -5.32
C ALA A 64 -4.22 -14.64 -3.93
N TRP A 65 -4.06 -13.32 -3.82
CA TRP A 65 -4.32 -12.54 -2.61
C TRP A 65 -5.34 -11.46 -2.91
N THR A 66 -6.46 -11.49 -2.19
CA THR A 66 -7.55 -10.52 -2.37
C THR A 66 -7.64 -9.61 -1.14
N PRO A 67 -7.48 -8.28 -1.28
CA PRO A 67 -7.61 -7.34 -0.16
C PRO A 67 -9.07 -7.19 0.27
N HIS A 68 -9.30 -6.75 1.51
CA HIS A 68 -10.66 -6.40 1.97
C HIS A 68 -10.74 -5.11 2.79
N MET A 69 -9.79 -4.81 3.68
CA MET A 69 -9.80 -3.58 4.47
C MET A 69 -8.39 -3.09 4.81
N LEU A 70 -8.27 -1.81 5.17
CA LEU A 70 -7.07 -1.24 5.77
C LEU A 70 -6.97 -1.66 7.25
N THR A 71 -5.75 -1.79 7.76
CA THR A 71 -5.53 -1.80 9.22
C THR A 71 -5.50 -0.35 9.74
N TRP A 72 -5.50 -0.16 11.05
CA TRP A 72 -5.28 1.18 11.62
C TRP A 72 -3.96 1.80 11.16
N GLN A 73 -2.88 1.00 11.15
CA GLN A 73 -1.58 1.43 10.61
C GLN A 73 -1.67 1.76 9.11
N GLY A 74 -2.50 1.03 8.36
CA GLY A 74 -2.82 1.34 6.97
C GLY A 74 -3.47 2.70 6.79
N HIS A 75 -4.41 3.06 7.66
CA HIS A 75 -5.04 4.38 7.67
C HIS A 75 -4.02 5.48 8.00
N ASP A 76 -3.28 5.33 9.10
CA ASP A 76 -2.26 6.31 9.51
C ASP A 76 -1.21 6.52 8.40
N PHE A 77 -0.76 5.44 7.77
CA PHE A 77 0.17 5.51 6.65
C PHE A 77 -0.46 6.22 5.45
N LEU A 78 -1.66 5.80 5.04
CA LEU A 78 -2.34 6.34 3.86
C LEU A 78 -2.57 7.85 4.03
N ASP A 79 -3.04 8.29 5.20
CA ASP A 79 -3.27 9.70 5.49
C ASP A 79 -1.98 10.52 5.44
N ALA A 80 -0.86 9.99 5.93
CA ALA A 80 0.44 10.65 5.81
C ALA A 80 0.89 10.78 4.35
N ILE A 81 0.77 9.72 3.55
CA ILE A 81 1.23 9.70 2.16
C ILE A 81 0.22 10.30 1.16
N ARG A 82 -0.97 10.73 1.59
CA ARG A 82 -1.89 11.53 0.75
C ARG A 82 -1.26 12.83 0.32
N ASP A 83 -0.44 13.42 1.17
CA ASP A 83 0.29 14.62 0.84
C ASP A 83 1.47 14.30 -0.07
N ASP A 84 1.45 14.89 -1.26
CA ASP A 84 2.44 14.59 -2.29
C ASP A 84 3.87 14.99 -1.87
N ALA A 85 4.07 16.00 -1.02
CA ALA A 85 5.42 16.32 -0.53
C ALA A 85 5.95 15.23 0.42
N VAL A 86 5.09 14.60 1.21
CA VAL A 86 5.47 13.42 2.02
C VAL A 86 5.79 12.25 1.09
N TRP A 87 4.94 12.02 0.09
CA TRP A 87 5.13 10.94 -0.87
C TRP A 87 6.43 11.05 -1.67
N GLU A 88 6.73 12.23 -2.20
CA GLU A 88 7.99 12.47 -2.92
C GLU A 88 9.21 12.28 -2.03
N THR A 89 9.13 12.65 -0.75
CA THR A 89 10.23 12.43 0.21
C THR A 89 10.47 10.93 0.44
N ILE A 90 9.41 10.14 0.61
CA ILE A 90 9.50 8.69 0.74
C ILE A 90 10.13 8.08 -0.51
N LYS A 91 9.64 8.46 -1.71
CA LYS A 91 10.17 7.95 -2.98
C LYS A 91 11.64 8.30 -3.18
N SER A 92 12.04 9.53 -2.85
CA SER A 92 13.45 9.95 -2.90
C SER A 92 14.31 9.07 -2.00
N LYS A 93 13.94 8.95 -0.71
CA LYS A 93 14.70 8.12 0.25
C LYS A 93 14.74 6.66 -0.17
N PHE A 94 13.64 6.12 -0.68
CA PHE A 94 13.57 4.77 -1.18
C PHE A 94 14.52 4.56 -2.36
N ALA A 95 14.53 5.48 -3.33
CA ALA A 95 15.42 5.44 -4.48
C ALA A 95 16.90 5.58 -4.11
N ASP A 96 17.23 6.49 -3.17
CA ASP A 96 18.59 6.72 -2.66
C ASP A 96 19.19 5.46 -2.03
N HIS A 97 18.33 4.57 -1.49
CA HIS A 97 18.72 3.28 -0.93
C HIS A 97 18.51 2.11 -1.91
N GLY A 98 18.54 2.39 -3.22
CA GLY A 98 18.46 1.36 -4.26
C GLY A 98 17.09 0.71 -4.40
N GLY A 99 16.02 1.37 -3.92
CA GLY A 99 14.67 0.79 -3.88
C GLY A 99 14.55 -0.36 -2.89
N ASP A 100 15.35 -0.32 -1.82
CA ASP A 100 15.32 -1.31 -0.75
C ASP A 100 15.34 -0.64 0.63
N LEU A 101 14.15 -0.44 1.19
CA LEU A 101 13.97 -0.05 2.60
C LEU A 101 13.00 -1.00 3.28
N PRO A 102 13.26 -1.44 4.51
CA PRO A 102 12.27 -2.10 5.35
C PRO A 102 10.93 -1.32 5.40
N SER A 103 9.80 -2.04 5.46
CA SER A 103 8.47 -1.42 5.40
C SER A 103 8.14 -0.56 6.63
N ASP A 104 8.65 -0.96 7.78
CA ASP A 104 8.65 -0.19 9.03
C ASP A 104 9.38 1.14 8.87
N ILE A 105 10.57 1.16 8.24
CA ILE A 105 11.30 2.41 7.98
C ILE A 105 10.51 3.32 7.02
N ILE A 106 9.89 2.77 5.98
CA ILE A 106 9.03 3.56 5.07
C ILE A 106 7.85 4.19 5.84
N TYR A 107 7.25 3.43 6.75
CA TYR A 107 6.16 3.89 7.60
C TYR A 107 6.62 5.00 8.56
N GLU A 108 7.75 4.81 9.24
CA GLU A 108 8.33 5.82 10.15
C GLU A 108 8.62 7.14 9.42
N ILE A 109 9.21 7.09 8.22
CA ILE A 109 9.44 8.29 7.41
C ILE A 109 8.12 9.03 7.16
N ALA A 110 7.05 8.32 6.80
CA ALA A 110 5.75 8.93 6.54
C ALA A 110 5.21 9.66 7.78
N LEU A 111 5.26 9.00 8.95
CA LEU A 111 4.80 9.58 10.20
C LEU A 111 5.65 10.77 10.65
N ASP A 112 6.97 10.71 10.49
CA ASP A 112 7.87 11.80 10.87
C ASP A 112 7.67 13.05 9.99
N GLU A 113 7.39 12.86 8.71
CA GLU A 113 6.97 13.96 7.82
C GLU A 113 5.62 14.55 8.26
N ALA A 114 4.64 13.71 8.63
CA ALA A 114 3.35 14.17 9.12
C ALA A 114 3.47 14.95 10.45
N ARG A 115 4.30 14.47 11.39
CA ARG A 115 4.61 15.15 12.67
C ARG A 115 5.22 16.53 12.46
N ARG A 116 6.17 16.64 11.51
CA ARG A 116 6.78 17.93 11.15
C ARG A 116 5.75 18.95 10.65
N LYS A 117 4.72 18.51 9.91
CA LYS A 117 3.67 19.39 9.39
C LYS A 117 2.74 19.94 10.45
N ILE A 118 2.51 19.19 11.52
CA ILE A 118 1.67 19.63 12.65
C ILE A 118 2.48 20.23 13.80
N GLY A 119 3.81 20.33 13.66
CA GLY A 119 4.68 21.07 14.59
C GLY A 119 5.07 20.34 15.87
N ILE A 120 5.13 19.00 15.86
CA ILE A 120 5.45 18.17 17.04
C ILE A 120 6.74 17.34 16.90
N ALA A 121 7.66 17.78 16.05
CA ALA A 121 8.92 17.09 15.77
C ALA A 121 9.99 17.30 16.85
#